data_AF-A0A529LX09-F1
#
_entry.id   AF-A0A529LX09-F1
#
_cell.length_a   1.000
_cell.length_b   1.000
_cell.length_c   1.000
_cell.angle_alpha   90.00
_cell.angle_beta   90.00
_cell.angle_gamma   90.00
#
_symmetry.space_group_name_H-M   'P 1'
#
loop_
_entity.id
_entity.type
_entity.pdbx_description
1 polymer ?
#
loop_
_entity_poly.entity_id
_entity_poly.type
_entity_poly.pdbx_seq_one_letter_code
_entity_poly.pdbx_strand_id
1 'polypeptide(L)'
;PEADRIGYRFRGGTPLEFVEREQPFGAGSDPSNIVDACYPYGSVQVPSGTEPIVLHRDAVSGGGYMMLGVVISADMDLIAQLQPHTPARFVPVTLEDALAARTEQRAALARAEGHLAG
;
A
#
# COMPACT_ATOMS: atom_id res chain seq x y z
N PRO A 1 -2.14 3.79 -16.42
CA PRO A 1 -2.22 3.36 -15.00
C PRO A 1 -3.64 3.53 -14.53
N GLU A 2 -4.16 2.49 -13.91
CA GLU A 2 -5.45 2.55 -13.25
C GLU A 2 -5.18 3.13 -11.85
N ALA A 3 -5.70 4.33 -11.62
CA ALA A 3 -5.53 5.08 -10.39
C ALA A 3 -6.89 5.69 -10.08
N ASP A 4 -7.50 5.18 -9.03
CA ASP A 4 -8.81 5.64 -8.57
C ASP A 4 -8.88 5.54 -7.03
N ARG A 5 -10.09 5.62 -6.49
CA ARG A 5 -10.30 5.55 -5.04
C ARG A 5 -10.22 4.13 -4.49
N ILE A 6 -10.23 3.09 -5.34
CA ILE A 6 -10.04 1.68 -4.98
C ILE A 6 -8.54 1.40 -4.82
N GLY A 7 -7.71 1.87 -5.75
CA GLY A 7 -6.27 1.68 -5.63
C GLY A 7 -5.43 2.33 -6.70
N TYR A 8 -4.12 2.28 -6.48
CA TYR A 8 -3.10 2.78 -7.39
C TYR A 8 -2.28 1.62 -7.92
N ARG A 9 -2.34 1.39 -9.23
CA ARG A 9 -1.56 0.37 -9.93
C ARG A 9 -0.26 0.96 -10.48
N PHE A 10 0.86 0.42 -10.01
CA PHE A 10 2.20 0.77 -10.45
C PHE A 10 2.67 -0.17 -11.56
N ARG A 11 3.41 0.39 -12.51
CA ARG A 11 4.01 -0.35 -13.63
C ARG A 11 5.49 -0.05 -13.72
N GLY A 12 6.23 -1.02 -14.24
CA GLY A 12 7.68 -0.95 -14.26
C GLY A 12 8.27 -1.31 -12.90
N GLY A 13 9.55 -1.69 -12.92
CA GLY A 13 10.23 -2.29 -11.78
C GLY A 13 10.70 -3.71 -12.11
N THR A 14 11.25 -4.38 -11.10
CA THR A 14 11.72 -5.77 -11.21
C THR A 14 10.59 -6.71 -10.80
N PRO A 15 10.18 -7.66 -11.65
CA PRO A 15 9.24 -8.70 -11.26
C PRO A 15 9.75 -9.46 -10.03
N LEU A 16 8.84 -9.82 -9.13
CA LEU A 16 9.15 -10.63 -7.97
C LEU A 16 9.38 -12.09 -8.39
N GLU A 17 10.37 -12.71 -7.77
CA GLU A 17 10.56 -14.15 -7.83
C GLU A 17 9.80 -14.81 -6.67
N PHE A 18 9.22 -15.98 -6.93
CA PHE A 18 8.48 -16.74 -5.94
C PHE A 18 9.24 -17.99 -5.55
N VAL A 19 9.22 -18.28 -4.26
CA VAL A 19 9.70 -19.58 -3.75
C VAL A 19 8.67 -20.64 -4.11
N GLU A 20 9.13 -21.72 -4.74
CA GLU A 20 8.28 -22.87 -5.05
C GLU A 20 7.69 -23.45 -3.76
N ARG A 21 6.36 -23.57 -3.73
CA ARG A 21 5.61 -24.10 -2.58
C ARG A 21 4.35 -24.80 -3.06
N GLU A 22 3.92 -25.79 -2.29
CA GLU A 22 2.56 -26.30 -2.41
C GLU A 22 1.57 -25.25 -1.92
N GLN A 23 0.52 -24.97 -2.71
CA GLN A 23 -0.49 -23.99 -2.32
C GLN A 23 -1.39 -24.57 -1.22
N PRO A 24 -1.69 -23.81 -0.16
CA PRO A 24 -2.58 -24.27 0.89
C PRO A 24 -4.01 -24.41 0.34
N PHE A 25 -4.78 -25.31 0.96
CA PHE A 25 -6.21 -25.44 0.65
C PHE A 25 -6.93 -24.09 0.82
N GLY A 26 -7.71 -23.70 -0.19
CA GLY A 26 -8.44 -22.44 -0.21
C GLY A 26 -7.70 -21.26 -0.85
N ALA A 27 -6.41 -21.40 -1.19
CA ALA A 27 -5.72 -20.44 -2.05
C ALA A 27 -5.89 -20.80 -3.54
N GLY A 28 -5.82 -19.80 -4.41
CA GLY A 28 -5.73 -20.02 -5.86
C GLY A 28 -4.38 -20.60 -6.29
N SER A 29 -4.27 -21.00 -7.56
CA SER A 29 -3.06 -21.63 -8.10
C SER A 29 -1.90 -20.66 -8.38
N ASP A 30 -2.17 -19.35 -8.45
CA ASP A 30 -1.11 -18.36 -8.69
C ASP A 30 -0.17 -18.28 -7.46
N PRO A 31 1.16 -18.22 -7.65
CA PRO A 31 2.12 -18.20 -6.55
C PRO A 31 1.91 -17.04 -5.56
N SER A 32 1.37 -15.91 -6.03
CA SER A 32 1.02 -14.75 -5.20
C SER A 32 -0.26 -14.94 -4.39
N ASN A 33 -1.02 -16.02 -4.61
CA ASN A 33 -2.24 -16.28 -3.86
C ASN A 33 -1.96 -16.74 -2.43
N ILE A 34 -2.86 -16.35 -1.53
CA ILE A 34 -2.94 -16.80 -0.14
C ILE A 34 -4.38 -17.23 0.13
N VAL A 35 -4.60 -17.89 1.27
CA VAL A 35 -5.96 -17.99 1.81
C VAL A 35 -6.42 -16.58 2.18
N ASP A 36 -7.68 -16.27 1.92
CA ASP A 36 -8.23 -14.93 2.10
C ASP A 36 -7.89 -14.33 3.48
N ALA A 37 -7.37 -13.11 3.46
CA ALA A 37 -7.01 -12.35 4.64
C ALA A 37 -7.57 -10.93 4.57
N CYS A 38 -7.71 -10.28 5.73
CA CYS A 38 -8.05 -8.88 5.79
C CYS A 38 -6.91 -8.01 5.24
N TYR A 39 -7.28 -7.01 4.45
CA TYR A 39 -6.35 -6.04 3.90
C TYR A 39 -6.38 -4.75 4.71
N PRO A 40 -5.23 -4.30 5.25
CA PRO A 40 -5.14 -2.95 5.78
C PRO A 40 -5.21 -1.93 4.63
N TYR A 41 -5.76 -0.76 4.93
CA TYR A 41 -5.66 0.42 4.08
C TYR A 41 -4.18 0.76 3.82
N GLY A 42 -3.81 0.95 2.56
CA GLY A 42 -2.42 1.15 2.15
C GLY A 42 -1.64 -0.16 1.89
N SER A 43 -2.27 -1.33 1.99
CA SER A 43 -1.63 -2.60 1.64
C SER A 43 -1.14 -2.60 0.20
N VAL A 44 0.06 -3.16 0.01
CA VAL A 44 0.73 -3.28 -1.29
C VAL A 44 0.62 -4.72 -1.75
N GLN A 45 -0.25 -4.98 -2.71
CA GLN A 45 -0.43 -6.30 -3.31
C GLN A 45 0.38 -6.39 -4.60
N VAL A 46 0.92 -7.58 -4.91
CA VAL A 46 1.63 -7.79 -6.18
C VAL A 46 1.13 -9.08 -6.85
N PRO A 47 -0.06 -9.04 -7.46
CA PRO A 47 -0.59 -10.19 -8.20
C PRO A 47 0.41 -10.67 -9.25
N SER A 48 0.66 -11.98 -9.27
CA SER A 48 1.63 -12.65 -10.15
C SER A 48 3.06 -12.06 -10.12
N GLY A 49 3.37 -11.19 -9.17
CA GLY A 49 4.70 -10.61 -8.97
C GLY A 49 5.09 -9.44 -9.88
N THR A 50 4.19 -8.89 -10.70
CA THR A 50 4.59 -7.91 -11.73
C THR A 50 4.15 -6.47 -11.48
N GLU A 51 2.92 -6.25 -11.02
CA GLU A 51 2.33 -4.91 -10.90
C GLU A 51 1.89 -4.65 -9.45
N PRO A 52 2.66 -3.86 -8.67
CA PRO A 52 2.25 -3.48 -7.34
C PRO A 52 0.96 -2.64 -7.36
N ILE A 53 0.05 -2.92 -6.44
CA ILE A 53 -1.20 -2.20 -6.26
C ILE A 53 -1.27 -1.75 -4.80
N VAL A 54 -1.35 -0.43 -4.58
CA VAL A 54 -1.63 0.13 -3.26
C VAL A 54 -3.13 0.28 -3.09
N LEU A 55 -3.72 -0.44 -2.13
CA LEU A 55 -5.15 -0.34 -1.84
C LEU A 55 -5.50 0.98 -1.14
N HIS A 56 -6.55 1.63 -1.61
CA HIS A 56 -7.01 2.93 -1.14
C HIS A 56 -8.38 2.85 -0.45
N ARG A 57 -8.99 4.00 -0.13
CA ARG A 57 -10.13 4.11 0.80
C ARG A 57 -11.41 3.38 0.37
N ASP A 58 -11.60 3.16 -0.93
CA ASP A 58 -12.78 2.46 -1.47
C ASP A 58 -12.42 1.01 -1.85
N ALA A 59 -11.27 0.51 -1.41
CA ALA A 59 -10.83 -0.86 -1.68
C ALA A 59 -11.67 -1.90 -0.95
N VAL A 60 -11.54 -3.15 -1.42
CA VAL A 60 -12.06 -4.32 -0.71
C VAL A 60 -11.34 -4.51 0.62
N SER A 61 -12.07 -5.02 1.62
CA SER A 61 -11.55 -5.22 2.99
C SER A 61 -10.72 -6.49 3.15
N GLY A 62 -10.72 -7.39 2.17
CA GLY A 62 -9.95 -8.63 2.19
C GLY A 62 -9.99 -9.38 0.87
N GLY A 63 -9.15 -10.41 0.78
CA GLY A 63 -9.05 -11.29 -0.38
C GLY A 63 -7.79 -12.16 -0.35
N GLY A 64 -7.54 -12.86 -1.46
CA GLY A 64 -6.53 -13.92 -1.55
C GLY A 64 -5.22 -13.54 -2.23
N TYR A 65 -4.83 -12.28 -2.29
CA TYR A 65 -3.52 -11.84 -2.78
C TYR A 65 -2.58 -11.53 -1.62
N MET A 66 -1.34 -12.00 -1.74
CA MET A 66 -0.29 -11.66 -0.78
C MET A 66 -0.06 -10.14 -0.75
N MET A 67 0.23 -9.64 0.45
CA MET A 67 0.62 -8.26 0.70
C MET A 67 2.11 -8.21 0.98
N LEU A 68 2.87 -7.48 0.17
CA LEU A 68 4.31 -7.30 0.33
C LEU A 68 4.64 -6.37 1.51
N GLY A 69 3.73 -5.44 1.81
CA GLY A 69 3.88 -4.45 2.86
C GLY A 69 2.67 -3.53 2.94
N VAL A 70 2.79 -2.47 3.73
CA VAL A 70 1.74 -1.47 3.94
C VAL A 70 2.36 -0.09 3.94
N VAL A 71 1.83 0.81 3.12
CA VAL A 71 2.21 2.24 3.15
C VAL A 71 1.74 2.82 4.48
N ILE A 72 2.65 3.51 5.18
CA ILE A 72 2.33 4.10 6.48
C ILE A 72 1.22 5.15 6.35
N SER A 73 0.42 5.33 7.40
CA SER A 73 -0.72 6.26 7.36
C SER A 73 -0.31 7.70 7.02
N ALA A 74 0.89 8.13 7.43
CA ALA A 74 1.40 9.48 7.19
C ALA A 74 1.67 9.75 5.70
N ASP A 75 1.96 8.71 4.92
CA ASP A 75 2.34 8.82 3.50
C ASP A 75 1.16 8.54 2.55
N MET A 76 0.00 8.14 3.06
CA MET A 76 -1.17 7.85 2.21
C MET A 76 -1.67 9.07 1.44
N ASP A 77 -1.42 10.29 1.94
CA ASP A 77 -1.74 11.52 1.21
C ASP A 77 -0.84 11.70 -0.03
N LEU A 78 0.40 11.18 0.01
CA LEU A 78 1.28 11.16 -1.17
C LEU A 78 0.71 10.26 -2.27
N ILE A 79 0.16 9.09 -1.89
CA ILE A 79 -0.52 8.19 -2.82
C ILE A 79 -1.78 8.86 -3.38
N ALA A 80 -2.57 9.50 -2.53
CA ALA A 80 -3.82 10.15 -2.94
C ALA A 80 -3.60 11.30 -3.95
N GLN A 81 -2.47 11.99 -3.88
CA GLN A 81 -2.13 13.12 -4.75
C GLN A 81 -1.28 12.71 -5.98
N LEU A 82 -0.82 11.46 -6.04
CA LEU A 82 0.08 10.99 -7.08
C LEU A 82 -0.62 11.05 -8.44
N GLN A 83 -0.03 11.73 -9.41
CA GLN A 83 -0.59 11.75 -10.77
C GLN A 83 -0.29 10.41 -11.48
N PRO A 84 -1.20 9.91 -12.33
CA PRO A 84 -0.92 8.74 -13.16
C PRO A 84 0.42 8.89 -13.91
N HIS A 85 1.19 7.81 -13.95
CA HIS A 85 2.52 7.73 -14.58
C HIS A 85 3.65 8.45 -13.84
N THR A 86 3.39 9.06 -12.68
CA THR A 86 4.46 9.62 -11.85
C THR A 86 5.33 8.48 -11.30
N PRO A 87 6.65 8.51 -11.48
CA PRO A 87 7.54 7.54 -10.88
C PRO A 87 7.46 7.60 -9.35
N ALA A 88 7.40 6.44 -8.72
CA ALA A 88 7.42 6.31 -7.27
C ALA A 88 8.41 5.23 -6.86
N ARG A 89 8.92 5.34 -5.63
CA ARG A 89 9.81 4.35 -5.03
C ARG A 89 9.33 4.05 -3.63
N PHE A 90 9.05 2.78 -3.34
CA PHE A 90 8.81 2.33 -1.98
C PHE A 90 10.14 2.28 -1.22
N VAL A 91 10.12 2.79 0.02
CA VAL A 91 11.27 2.79 0.93
C VAL A 91 10.86 2.00 2.18
N PRO A 92 11.66 0.99 2.59
CA PRO A 92 11.39 0.27 3.82
C PRO A 92 11.59 1.21 5.01
N VAL A 93 10.69 1.12 5.98
CA VAL A 93 10.73 1.92 7.22
C VAL A 93 10.52 1.01 8.42
N THR A 94 11.02 1.44 9.57
CA THR A 94 10.77 0.76 10.85
C THR A 94 9.43 1.18 11.44
N LEU A 95 9.00 0.48 12.49
CA LEU A 95 7.81 0.89 13.25
C LEU A 95 8.03 2.25 13.91
N GLU A 96 9.25 2.49 14.41
CA GLU A 96 9.67 3.75 15.02
C GLU A 96 9.58 4.91 14.03
N ASP A 97 10.08 4.73 12.80
CA ASP A 97 9.96 5.71 11.72
C ASP A 97 8.49 6.03 11.40
N ALA A 98 7.65 4.99 11.30
CA ALA A 98 6.22 5.15 11.02
C ALA A 98 5.49 5.92 12.13
N LEU A 99 5.81 5.65 13.40
CA LEU A 99 5.24 6.34 14.55
C LEU A 99 5.74 7.80 14.64
N ALA A 100 7.01 8.04 14.34
CA ALA A 100 7.59 9.37 14.28
C ALA A 100 6.92 10.22 13.19
N ALA A 101 6.82 9.69 11.96
CA ALA A 101 6.15 10.36 10.84
C ALA A 101 4.68 10.68 11.15
N ARG A 102 3.95 9.74 11.77
CA ARG A 102 2.57 9.98 12.22
C ARG A 102 2.47 11.09 13.26
N THR A 103 3.44 11.17 14.17
CA THR A 103 3.49 12.21 15.20
C THR A 103 3.77 13.58 14.58
N GLU A 104 4.73 13.64 13.65
CA GLU A 104 5.07 14.86 12.92
C GLU A 104 3.89 15.38 12.09
N GLN A 105 3.19 14.50 11.35
CA GLN A 105 2.00 14.85 10.57
C GLN A 105 0.92 15.48 11.46
N ARG A 106 0.63 14.88 12.63
CA ARG A 106 -0.35 15.43 13.58
C ARG A 106 0.08 16.78 14.13
N ALA A 107 1.36 16.95 14.44
CA ALA A 107 1.89 18.22 14.90
C ALA A 107 1.81 19.31 13.82
N ALA A 108 2.05 18.97 12.55
CA ALA A 108 1.92 19.90 11.44
C ALA A 108 0.47 20.37 11.23
N LEU A 109 -0.49 19.45 11.27
CA LEU A 109 -1.92 19.78 11.21
C LEU A 109 -2.35 20.67 12.36
N ALA A 110 -1.96 20.35 13.59
CA ALA A 110 -2.29 21.16 14.76
C ALA A 110 -1.70 22.59 14.68
N ARG A 111 -0.49 22.75 14.11
CA ARG A 111 0.09 24.08 13.86
C ARG A 111 -0.72 24.87 12.84
N ALA A 112 -1.18 24.22 11.75
CA ALA A 112 -2.01 24.86 10.74
C ALA A 112 -3.37 25.29 11.32
N GLU A 113 -4.03 24.41 12.08
CA GLU A 113 -5.29 24.72 12.78
C GLU A 113 -5.12 25.89 13.74
N GLY A 114 -4.06 25.91 14.55
CA GLY A 114 -3.76 27.00 15.47
C GLY A 114 -3.51 28.34 14.77
N HIS A 115 -2.89 28.32 13.58
CA HIS A 115 -2.69 29.53 12.78
C HIS A 115 -3.99 30.07 12.17
N LEU A 116 -4.91 29.18 11.76
CA LEU A 116 -6.20 29.56 11.18
C LEU A 116 -7.22 30.03 12.22
N ALA A 117 -7.03 29.65 13.49
CA ALA A 117 -7.94 30.00 14.59
C ALA A 117 -7.61 31.34 15.27
N GLY A 118 -6.46 31.96 14.96
CA GLY A 118 -6.04 33.28 15.47
C GLY A 118 -6.18 34.36 14.41
#